data_AF-A0A822J3D1-F1
#
_entry.id   AF-A0A822J3D1-F1
#
_cell.length_a   1.000
_cell.length_b   1.000
_cell.length_c   1.000
_cell.angle_alpha   90.00
_cell.angle_beta   90.00
_cell.angle_gamma   90.00
#
_symmetry.space_group_name_H-M   'P 1'
#
loop_
_entity.id
_entity.type
_entity.pdbx_description
1 polymer ?
#
loop_
_entity_poly.entity_id
_entity_poly.type
_entity_poly.pdbx_seq_one_letter_code
_entity_poly.pdbx_strand_id
1 'polypeptide(L)'
;MHDENINKIKEIIGSAAGIPDPVERSRKYRTIVGILSRNAVRSNDPAYIEEAMKIAGMVTDDPSKAYVEIIRAISKMNRKDKKTFDETVKITEKTDNDLDLSVALSEIVFAFGKYGINKKDEMIYFASLDLVQKIPMNTYRAMAYRNLSKVMADIDQIKSLDLLDRSIEVLEKSEGIKTIYQILAYCDISAVLAKLNDNRSYNFFRKAGEMTDNIIDDFEKSAVLLKILETGIEIGTKFEDKKLLDDAAGISKGITREYYKTLAKNALLKKKN
;
A
#
# COMPACT_ATOMS: atom_id res chain seq x y z
N MET A 1 -28.16 14.88 -10.03
CA MET A 1 -27.05 13.91 -10.01
C MET A 1 -26.74 13.33 -8.62
N HIS A 2 -26.53 14.15 -7.57
CA HIS A 2 -26.27 13.64 -6.22
C HIS A 2 -27.47 12.87 -5.64
N ASP A 3 -28.67 13.48 -5.67
CA ASP A 3 -29.90 12.87 -5.13
C ASP A 3 -30.38 11.63 -5.90
N GLU A 4 -30.15 11.61 -7.21
CA GLU A 4 -30.51 10.49 -8.09
C GLU A 4 -29.66 9.23 -7.79
N ASN A 5 -28.37 9.43 -7.47
CA ASN A 5 -27.49 8.33 -7.05
C ASN A 5 -27.85 7.79 -5.67
N ILE A 6 -28.22 8.66 -4.71
CA ILE A 6 -28.65 8.22 -3.38
C ILE A 6 -29.97 7.45 -3.44
N ASN A 7 -30.94 7.89 -4.25
CA ASN A 7 -32.20 7.18 -4.41
C ASN A 7 -32.00 5.79 -5.02
N LYS A 8 -31.16 5.67 -6.05
CA LYS A 8 -30.79 4.37 -6.62
C LYS A 8 -30.10 3.45 -5.62
N ILE A 9 -29.30 4.00 -4.70
CA ILE A 9 -28.67 3.23 -3.63
C ILE A 9 -29.69 2.72 -2.62
N LYS A 10 -30.69 3.54 -2.25
CA LYS A 10 -31.79 3.11 -1.37
C LYS A 10 -32.57 1.93 -1.94
N GLU A 11 -32.85 1.94 -3.24
CA GLU A 11 -33.49 0.82 -3.93
C GLU A 11 -32.62 -0.45 -3.85
N ILE A 12 -31.31 -0.33 -4.08
CA ILE A 12 -30.39 -1.47 -4.00
C ILE A 12 -30.32 -2.02 -2.56
N ILE A 13 -30.33 -1.14 -1.54
CA ILE A 13 -30.38 -1.54 -0.12
C ILE A 13 -31.68 -2.31 0.17
N GLY A 14 -32.83 -1.78 -0.28
CA GLY A 14 -34.13 -2.46 -0.14
C GLY A 14 -34.13 -3.83 -0.82
N SER A 15 -33.56 -3.94 -2.02
CA SER A 15 -33.44 -5.23 -2.71
C SER A 15 -32.58 -6.24 -1.95
N ALA A 16 -31.52 -5.79 -1.28
CA ALA A 16 -30.66 -6.64 -0.47
C ALA A 16 -31.39 -7.16 0.77
N ALA A 17 -32.16 -6.29 1.44
CA ALA A 17 -32.95 -6.67 2.61
C ALA A 17 -33.99 -7.77 2.32
N GLY A 18 -34.52 -7.81 1.09
CA GLY A 18 -35.47 -8.83 0.64
C GLY A 18 -34.85 -10.20 0.31
N ILE A 19 -33.52 -10.34 0.26
CA ILE A 19 -32.86 -11.62 -0.04
C ILE A 19 -33.07 -12.58 1.15
N PRO A 20 -33.72 -13.74 0.99
CA PRO A 20 -33.97 -14.65 2.11
C PRO A 20 -32.70 -15.27 2.69
N ASP A 21 -31.79 -15.71 1.81
CA ASP A 21 -30.54 -16.34 2.20
C ASP A 21 -29.61 -15.33 2.93
N PRO A 22 -29.24 -15.58 4.19
CA PRO A 22 -28.47 -14.62 4.97
C PRO A 22 -27.05 -14.40 4.44
N VAL A 23 -26.43 -15.41 3.82
CA VAL A 23 -25.07 -15.31 3.29
C VAL A 23 -25.07 -14.47 2.01
N GLU A 24 -26.00 -14.72 1.10
CA GLU A 24 -26.19 -13.94 -0.12
C GLU A 24 -26.57 -12.49 0.22
N ARG A 25 -27.46 -12.29 1.19
CA ARG A 25 -27.80 -10.97 1.72
C ARG A 25 -26.58 -10.22 2.26
N SER A 26 -25.77 -10.87 3.10
CA SER A 26 -24.53 -10.28 3.64
C SER A 26 -23.55 -9.88 2.53
N ARG A 27 -23.35 -10.76 1.53
CA ARG A 27 -22.50 -10.47 0.37
C ARG A 27 -23.01 -9.29 -0.45
N LYS A 28 -24.33 -9.17 -0.59
CA LYS A 28 -24.96 -8.02 -1.25
C LYS A 28 -24.70 -6.73 -0.47
N TYR A 29 -24.85 -6.73 0.86
CA TYR A 29 -24.49 -5.58 1.69
C TYR A 29 -23.02 -5.17 1.55
N ARG A 30 -22.08 -6.13 1.57
CA ARG A 30 -20.66 -5.84 1.34
C ARG A 30 -20.41 -5.24 -0.04
N THR A 31 -21.14 -5.68 -1.05
CA THR A 31 -21.06 -5.08 -2.40
C THR A 31 -21.56 -3.64 -2.42
N ILE A 32 -22.66 -3.35 -1.69
CA ILE A 32 -23.20 -2.00 -1.53
C ILE A 32 -22.20 -1.08 -0.82
N VAL A 33 -21.56 -1.55 0.24
CA VAL A 33 -20.46 -0.82 0.91
C VAL A 33 -19.38 -0.42 -0.10
N GLY A 34 -18.94 -1.36 -0.95
CA GLY A 34 -17.96 -1.05 -2.00
C GLY A 34 -18.44 0.00 -3.01
N ILE A 35 -19.73 0.00 -3.38
CA ILE A 35 -20.32 1.02 -4.28
C ILE A 35 -20.30 2.39 -3.59
N LEU A 36 -20.77 2.46 -2.34
CA LEU A 36 -20.79 3.66 -1.52
C LEU A 36 -19.37 4.23 -1.33
N SER A 37 -18.40 3.40 -0.95
CA SER A 37 -16.99 3.76 -0.83
C SER A 37 -16.42 4.36 -2.12
N ARG A 38 -16.71 3.77 -3.29
CA ARG A 38 -16.27 4.34 -4.58
C ARG A 38 -16.92 5.68 -4.89
N ASN A 39 -18.20 5.84 -4.55
CA ASN A 39 -18.89 7.11 -4.74
C ASN A 39 -18.34 8.18 -3.79
N ALA A 40 -18.07 7.84 -2.53
CA ALA A 40 -17.41 8.72 -1.56
C ALA A 40 -16.08 9.27 -2.10
N VAL A 41 -15.24 8.41 -2.69
CA VAL A 41 -13.97 8.84 -3.31
C VAL A 41 -14.21 9.74 -4.52
N ARG A 42 -15.14 9.37 -5.41
CA ARG A 42 -15.41 10.13 -6.66
C ARG A 42 -15.99 11.52 -6.41
N SER A 43 -16.94 11.64 -5.48
CA SER A 43 -17.58 12.92 -5.16
C SER A 43 -16.92 13.66 -4.00
N ASN A 44 -15.99 13.02 -3.29
CA ASN A 44 -15.40 13.52 -2.06
C ASN A 44 -16.44 13.87 -0.99
N ASP A 45 -17.54 13.10 -0.94
CA ASP A 45 -18.70 13.38 -0.09
C ASP A 45 -18.77 12.40 1.09
N PRO A 46 -18.74 12.90 2.35
CA PRO A 46 -18.81 12.06 3.55
C PRO A 46 -20.15 11.33 3.72
N ALA A 47 -21.25 11.80 3.12
CA ALA A 47 -22.57 11.18 3.30
C ALA A 47 -22.57 9.72 2.80
N TYR A 48 -21.78 9.43 1.76
CA TYR A 48 -21.59 8.06 1.29
C TYR A 48 -20.81 7.19 2.29
N ILE A 49 -19.87 7.76 3.05
CA ILE A 49 -19.16 7.04 4.12
C ILE A 49 -20.11 6.74 5.27
N GLU A 50 -20.91 7.71 5.69
CA GLU A 50 -21.90 7.53 6.75
C GLU A 50 -22.90 6.42 6.42
N GLU A 51 -23.39 6.40 5.17
CA GLU A 51 -24.29 5.34 4.72
C GLU A 51 -23.56 4.00 4.59
N ALA A 52 -22.31 3.99 4.12
CA ALA A 52 -21.50 2.78 4.05
C ALA A 52 -21.31 2.15 5.43
N MET A 53 -21.09 2.97 6.46
CA MET A 53 -20.93 2.51 7.85
C MET A 53 -22.18 1.82 8.37
N LYS A 54 -23.38 2.33 8.05
CA LYS A 54 -24.65 1.68 8.42
C LYS A 54 -24.79 0.32 7.75
N ILE A 55 -24.51 0.24 6.45
CA ILE A 55 -24.62 -1.02 5.69
C ILE A 55 -23.54 -2.03 6.10
N ALA A 56 -22.32 -1.58 6.42
CA ALA A 56 -21.27 -2.43 6.95
C ALA A 56 -21.68 -3.12 8.26
N GLY A 57 -22.46 -2.43 9.11
CA GLY A 57 -23.05 -3.01 10.32
C GLY A 57 -24.07 -4.13 10.06
N MET A 58 -24.52 -4.32 8.81
CA MET A 58 -25.44 -5.40 8.41
C MET A 58 -24.72 -6.59 7.77
N VAL A 59 -23.40 -6.50 7.53
CA VAL A 59 -22.57 -7.58 6.99
C VAL A 59 -22.25 -8.57 8.12
N THR A 60 -22.54 -9.84 7.91
CA THR A 60 -22.35 -10.91 8.91
C THR A 60 -21.31 -11.96 8.50
N ASP A 61 -21.05 -12.15 7.21
CA ASP A 61 -20.10 -13.16 6.72
C ASP A 61 -18.63 -12.70 6.84
N ASP A 62 -18.36 -11.43 6.52
CA ASP A 62 -17.03 -10.83 6.60
C ASP A 62 -17.11 -9.31 6.85
N PRO A 63 -17.48 -8.89 8.08
CA PRO A 63 -17.64 -7.48 8.42
C PRO A 63 -16.32 -6.71 8.35
N SER A 64 -15.20 -7.35 8.69
CA SER A 64 -13.87 -6.72 8.67
C SER A 64 -13.54 -6.14 7.30
N LYS A 65 -13.75 -6.90 6.21
CA LYS A 65 -13.53 -6.40 4.85
C LYS A 65 -14.41 -5.21 4.48
N ALA A 66 -15.65 -5.16 4.96
CA ALA A 66 -16.53 -4.01 4.70
C ALA A 66 -15.95 -2.73 5.34
N TYR A 67 -15.48 -2.80 6.58
CA TYR A 67 -14.85 -1.66 7.25
C TYR A 67 -13.50 -1.27 6.63
N VAL A 68 -12.68 -2.23 6.21
CA VAL A 68 -11.43 -1.95 5.47
C VAL A 68 -11.72 -1.17 4.17
N GLU A 69 -12.78 -1.52 3.43
CA GLU A 69 -13.18 -0.79 2.22
C GLU A 69 -13.63 0.65 2.51
N ILE A 70 -14.23 0.91 3.66
CA ILE A 70 -14.58 2.27 4.10
C ILE A 70 -13.32 3.05 4.45
N ILE A 71 -12.40 2.47 5.22
CA ILE A 71 -11.11 3.08 5.59
C ILE A 71 -10.31 3.44 4.34
N ARG A 72 -10.21 2.52 3.37
CA ARG A 72 -9.58 2.77 2.07
C ARG A 72 -10.22 3.93 1.31
N ALA A 73 -11.54 4.07 1.38
CA ALA A 73 -12.24 5.19 0.75
C ALA A 73 -11.86 6.51 1.42
N ILE A 74 -11.94 6.58 2.75
CA ILE A 74 -11.57 7.79 3.50
C ILE A 74 -10.11 8.18 3.23
N SER A 75 -9.18 7.22 3.23
CA SER A 75 -7.76 7.43 2.90
C SER A 75 -7.56 8.05 1.50
N LYS A 76 -8.42 7.71 0.53
CA LYS A 76 -8.36 8.23 -0.85
C LYS A 76 -9.11 9.55 -1.05
N MET A 77 -10.02 9.92 -0.16
CA MET A 77 -10.72 11.20 -0.20
C MET A 77 -9.74 12.38 0.04
N ASN A 78 -10.11 13.56 -0.47
CA ASN A 78 -9.30 14.77 -0.34
C ASN A 78 -9.38 15.40 1.06
N ARG A 79 -10.42 15.08 1.82
CA ARG A 79 -10.60 15.56 3.19
C ARG A 79 -9.66 14.83 4.14
N LYS A 80 -8.67 15.53 4.65
CA LYS A 80 -7.72 15.02 5.66
C LYS A 80 -7.52 16.08 6.72
N ASP A 81 -8.03 15.80 7.92
CA ASP A 81 -7.88 16.60 9.13
C ASP A 81 -7.84 15.65 10.33
N LYS A 82 -7.57 16.20 11.53
CA LYS A 82 -7.45 15.41 12.75
C LYS A 82 -8.74 14.67 13.12
N LYS A 83 -9.89 15.31 12.92
CA LYS A 83 -11.19 14.71 13.22
C LYS A 83 -11.41 13.48 12.34
N THR A 84 -11.21 13.63 11.03
CA THR A 84 -11.33 12.54 10.06
C THR A 84 -10.31 11.44 10.35
N PHE A 85 -9.09 11.78 10.76
CA PHE A 85 -8.09 10.80 11.19
C PHE A 85 -8.59 9.97 12.38
N ASP A 86 -9.04 10.62 13.45
CA ASP A 86 -9.52 9.94 14.67
C ASP A 86 -10.74 9.07 14.41
N GLU A 87 -11.69 9.58 13.62
CA GLU A 87 -12.86 8.82 13.19
C GLU A 87 -12.44 7.58 12.39
N THR A 88 -11.48 7.71 11.49
CA THR A 88 -11.00 6.58 10.67
C THR A 88 -10.25 5.54 11.52
N VAL A 89 -9.43 5.98 12.46
CA VAL A 89 -8.77 5.07 13.43
C VAL A 89 -9.81 4.33 14.25
N LYS A 90 -10.88 5.00 14.71
CA LYS A 90 -11.95 4.33 15.45
C LYS A 90 -12.66 3.23 14.64
N ILE A 91 -12.75 3.36 13.32
CA ILE A 91 -13.34 2.31 12.47
C ILE A 91 -12.51 1.01 12.56
N THR A 92 -11.20 1.07 12.80
CA THR A 92 -10.35 -0.13 12.93
C THR A 92 -10.70 -0.97 14.16
N GLU A 93 -11.42 -0.42 15.15
CA GLU A 93 -11.95 -1.18 16.29
C GLU A 93 -13.02 -2.21 15.86
N LYS A 94 -13.49 -2.15 14.60
CA LYS A 94 -14.47 -3.07 14.01
C LYS A 94 -13.83 -4.11 13.08
N THR A 95 -12.50 -4.20 13.05
CA THR A 95 -11.77 -5.22 12.29
C THR A 95 -11.19 -6.25 13.25
N ASP A 96 -11.56 -7.51 13.06
CA ASP A 96 -11.38 -8.57 14.07
C ASP A 96 -10.22 -9.53 13.76
N ASN A 97 -9.51 -9.33 12.64
CA ASN A 97 -8.35 -10.15 12.29
C ASN A 97 -7.13 -9.30 11.96
N ASP A 98 -5.95 -9.84 12.31
CA ASP A 98 -4.67 -9.14 12.20
C ASP A 98 -4.32 -8.72 10.78
N LEU A 99 -4.71 -9.50 9.76
CA LEU A 99 -4.43 -9.16 8.37
C LEU A 99 -5.23 -7.92 7.95
N ASP A 100 -6.54 -7.94 8.14
CA ASP A 100 -7.40 -6.81 7.79
C ASP A 100 -7.10 -5.57 8.62
N LEU A 101 -6.81 -5.74 9.92
CA LEU A 101 -6.38 -4.63 10.80
C LEU A 101 -5.05 -4.04 10.32
N SER A 102 -4.07 -4.89 9.95
CA SER A 102 -2.78 -4.43 9.42
C SER A 102 -2.95 -3.64 8.13
N VAL A 103 -3.80 -4.13 7.23
CA VAL A 103 -4.16 -3.45 5.98
C VAL A 103 -4.80 -2.09 6.29
N ALA A 104 -5.85 -2.07 7.12
CA ALA A 104 -6.56 -0.86 7.52
C ALA A 104 -5.62 0.21 8.09
N LEU A 105 -4.84 -0.15 9.11
CA LEU A 105 -3.91 0.77 9.75
C LEU A 105 -2.85 1.26 8.75
N SER A 106 -2.31 0.39 7.89
CA SER A 106 -1.33 0.80 6.88
C SER A 106 -1.89 1.83 5.87
N GLU A 107 -3.16 1.70 5.49
CA GLU A 107 -3.86 2.65 4.61
C GLU A 107 -4.06 4.01 5.29
N ILE A 108 -4.38 4.02 6.59
CA ILE A 108 -4.51 5.24 7.39
C ILE A 108 -3.15 5.92 7.51
N VAL A 109 -2.13 5.19 7.97
CA VAL A 109 -0.77 5.69 8.16
C VAL A 109 -0.27 6.34 6.89
N PHE A 110 -0.38 5.65 5.75
CA PHE A 110 0.17 6.20 4.52
C PHE A 110 -0.60 7.44 4.06
N ALA A 111 -1.93 7.41 4.06
CA ALA A 111 -2.73 8.52 3.56
C ALA A 111 -2.61 9.78 4.42
N PHE A 112 -2.76 9.63 5.73
CA PHE A 112 -2.72 10.74 6.68
C PHE A 112 -1.28 11.15 6.98
N GLY A 113 -0.34 10.22 7.12
CA GLY A 113 1.07 10.53 7.30
C GLY A 113 1.65 11.27 6.10
N LYS A 114 1.34 10.85 4.86
CA LYS A 114 1.70 11.60 3.65
C LYS A 114 1.10 13.00 3.65
N TYR A 115 -0.14 13.16 4.08
CA TYR A 115 -0.77 14.48 4.20
C TYR A 115 -0.06 15.34 5.24
N GLY A 116 0.19 14.81 6.44
CA GLY A 116 0.92 15.48 7.51
C GLY A 116 2.28 15.98 7.04
N ILE A 117 3.04 15.12 6.36
CA ILE A 117 4.33 15.45 5.76
C ILE A 117 4.17 16.56 4.70
N ASN A 118 3.31 16.37 3.69
CA ASN A 118 3.18 17.30 2.56
C ASN A 118 2.59 18.67 2.94
N LYS A 119 1.74 18.72 3.98
CA LYS A 119 1.10 19.94 4.48
C LYS A 119 1.81 20.53 5.69
N LYS A 120 2.91 19.91 6.15
CA LYS A 120 3.63 20.29 7.37
C LYS A 120 2.70 20.33 8.60
N ASP A 121 1.73 19.41 8.64
CA ASP A 121 0.88 19.18 9.80
C ASP A 121 1.53 18.11 10.67
N GLU A 122 2.34 18.57 11.63
CA GLU A 122 3.11 17.71 12.52
C GLU A 122 2.20 16.83 13.41
N MET A 123 1.04 17.34 13.82
CA MET A 123 0.12 16.58 14.65
C MET A 123 -0.39 15.34 13.92
N ILE A 124 -0.84 15.48 12.66
CA ILE A 124 -1.28 14.33 11.87
C ILE A 124 -0.10 13.42 11.52
N TYR A 125 1.06 13.98 11.22
CA TYR A 125 2.27 13.19 10.95
C TYR A 125 2.65 12.30 12.14
N PHE A 126 2.80 12.86 13.34
CA PHE A 126 3.19 12.10 14.53
C PHE A 126 2.09 11.11 14.96
N ALA A 127 0.81 11.49 14.88
CA ALA A 127 -0.28 10.56 15.15
C ALA A 127 -0.28 9.36 14.18
N SER A 128 0.04 9.60 12.90
CA SER A 128 0.19 8.53 11.91
C SER A 128 1.42 7.67 12.19
N LEU A 129 2.53 8.27 12.63
CA LEU A 129 3.74 7.55 12.99
C LEU A 129 3.53 6.63 14.19
N ASP A 130 2.84 7.11 15.23
CA ASP A 130 2.49 6.32 16.41
C ASP A 130 1.59 5.12 16.04
N LEU A 131 0.70 5.31 15.06
CA LEU A 131 -0.18 4.26 14.56
C LEU A 131 0.59 3.12 13.88
N VAL A 132 1.79 3.35 13.36
CA VAL A 132 2.63 2.29 12.75
C VAL A 132 2.89 1.17 13.76
N GLN A 133 3.17 1.51 15.02
CA GLN A 133 3.47 0.52 16.06
C GLN A 133 2.27 -0.38 16.41
N LYS A 134 1.05 0.07 16.07
CA LYS A 134 -0.19 -0.70 16.28
C LYS A 134 -0.49 -1.68 15.14
N ILE A 135 0.29 -1.69 14.05
CA ILE A 135 0.11 -2.61 12.92
C ILE A 135 0.55 -4.03 13.33
N PRO A 136 -0.36 -5.02 13.41
CA PRO A 136 -0.02 -6.36 13.90
C PRO A 136 1.06 -7.05 13.07
N MET A 137 0.87 -7.13 11.75
CA MET A 137 1.76 -7.86 10.86
C MET A 137 3.00 -7.04 10.49
N ASN A 138 4.19 -7.59 10.76
CA ASN A 138 5.46 -6.92 10.49
C ASN A 138 5.67 -6.56 9.01
N THR A 139 5.15 -7.36 8.07
CA THR A 139 5.20 -7.05 6.63
C THR A 139 4.56 -5.68 6.34
N TYR A 140 3.39 -5.42 6.91
CA TYR A 140 2.67 -4.16 6.76
C TYR A 140 3.30 -3.04 7.60
N ARG A 141 3.80 -3.36 8.79
CA ARG A 141 4.47 -2.39 9.66
C ARG A 141 5.74 -1.83 9.02
N ALA A 142 6.59 -2.71 8.51
CA ALA A 142 7.78 -2.32 7.76
C ALA A 142 7.40 -1.52 6.50
N MET A 143 6.36 -1.95 5.77
CA MET A 143 5.86 -1.22 4.60
C MET A 143 5.40 0.20 4.94
N ALA A 144 4.70 0.39 6.06
CA ALA A 144 4.24 1.70 6.50
C ALA A 144 5.42 2.65 6.77
N TYR A 145 6.47 2.16 7.44
CA TYR A 145 7.72 2.91 7.63
C TYR A 145 8.39 3.29 6.30
N ARG A 146 8.53 2.36 5.35
CA ARG A 146 9.11 2.65 4.02
C ARG A 146 8.30 3.68 3.24
N ASN A 147 6.98 3.56 3.28
CA ASN A 147 6.10 4.47 2.56
C ASN A 147 6.20 5.90 3.10
N LEU A 148 6.26 6.07 4.43
CA LEU A 148 6.52 7.39 5.03
C LEU A 148 7.92 7.90 4.72
N SER A 149 8.94 7.04 4.79
CA SER A 149 10.32 7.38 4.42
C SER A 149 10.39 7.92 2.99
N LYS A 150 9.77 7.22 2.02
CA LYS A 150 9.75 7.64 0.61
C LYS A 150 9.18 9.05 0.40
N VAL A 151 8.13 9.41 1.16
CA VAL A 151 7.53 10.75 1.10
C VAL A 151 8.44 11.77 1.81
N MET A 152 9.02 11.40 2.94
CA MET A 152 9.91 12.25 3.73
C MET A 152 11.24 12.56 3.00
N ALA A 153 11.69 11.68 2.10
CA ALA A 153 12.97 11.80 1.40
C ALA A 153 13.17 13.14 0.66
N ASP A 154 12.08 13.75 0.18
CA ASP A 154 12.12 15.06 -0.52
C ASP A 154 12.10 16.26 0.43
N ILE A 155 11.89 16.05 1.72
CA ILE A 155 11.62 17.09 2.72
C ILE A 155 12.69 17.11 3.80
N ASP A 156 13.04 15.95 4.35
CA ASP A 156 14.00 15.78 5.43
C ASP A 156 14.71 14.43 5.30
N GLN A 157 15.95 14.47 4.79
CA GLN A 157 16.73 13.26 4.55
C GLN A 157 17.04 12.50 5.83
N ILE A 158 17.28 13.20 6.96
CA ILE A 158 17.62 12.57 8.24
C ILE A 158 16.41 11.81 8.76
N LYS A 159 15.23 12.43 8.79
CA LYS A 159 13.99 11.74 9.20
C LYS A 159 13.63 10.61 8.23
N SER A 160 13.89 10.80 6.93
CA SER A 160 13.68 9.74 5.94
C SER A 160 14.54 8.52 6.24
N LEU A 161 15.82 8.71 6.58
CA LEU A 161 16.73 7.61 6.93
C LEU A 161 16.30 6.93 8.24
N ASP A 162 15.92 7.68 9.28
CA ASP A 162 15.41 7.09 10.54
C ASP A 162 14.18 6.18 10.30
N LEU A 163 13.21 6.66 9.52
CA LEU A 163 12.04 5.85 9.14
C LEU A 163 12.45 4.60 8.36
N LEU A 164 13.45 4.69 7.50
CA LEU A 164 13.92 3.56 6.70
C LEU A 164 14.65 2.52 7.55
N ASP A 165 15.49 2.98 8.48
CA ASP A 165 16.20 2.12 9.43
C ASP A 165 15.22 1.36 10.33
N ARG A 166 14.14 2.00 10.78
CA ARG A 166 13.04 1.30 11.49
C ARG A 166 12.36 0.26 10.61
N SER A 167 12.14 0.53 9.32
CA SER A 167 11.62 -0.51 8.42
C SER A 167 12.59 -1.68 8.29
N ILE A 168 13.89 -1.42 8.15
CA ILE A 168 14.92 -2.45 8.01
C ILE A 168 14.92 -3.32 9.27
N GLU A 169 14.92 -2.70 10.44
CA GLU A 169 14.91 -3.40 11.72
C GLU A 169 13.70 -4.34 11.85
N VAL A 170 12.49 -3.84 11.54
CA VAL A 170 11.27 -4.68 11.57
C VAL A 170 11.39 -5.82 10.56
N LEU A 171 11.85 -5.56 9.34
CA LEU A 171 11.98 -6.56 8.28
C LEU A 171 12.98 -7.67 8.65
N GLU A 172 14.16 -7.30 9.15
CA GLU A 172 15.25 -8.24 9.46
C GLU A 172 14.99 -9.07 10.73
N LYS A 173 14.25 -8.53 11.71
CA LYS A 173 13.85 -9.26 12.92
C LYS A 173 12.61 -10.14 12.73
N SER A 174 11.98 -10.10 11.56
CA SER A 174 10.73 -10.83 11.32
C SER A 174 10.98 -12.21 10.74
N GLU A 175 10.40 -13.21 11.38
CA GLU A 175 10.28 -14.56 10.83
C GLU A 175 9.02 -14.69 9.96
N GLY A 176 9.03 -15.60 8.99
CA GLY A 176 7.83 -15.98 8.23
C GLY A 176 7.34 -14.98 7.16
N ILE A 177 8.05 -13.87 6.92
CA ILE A 177 7.75 -13.01 5.76
C ILE A 177 8.10 -13.79 4.49
N LYS A 178 7.11 -13.98 3.60
CA LYS A 178 7.35 -14.66 2.31
C LYS A 178 8.48 -13.98 1.54
N THR A 179 9.34 -14.78 0.91
CA THR A 179 10.52 -14.34 0.15
C THR A 179 10.19 -13.25 -0.86
N ILE A 180 9.07 -13.37 -1.58
CA ILE A 180 8.62 -12.34 -2.53
C ILE A 180 8.45 -10.96 -1.86
N TYR A 181 7.85 -10.91 -0.68
CA TYR A 181 7.64 -9.65 0.04
C TYR A 181 8.95 -9.08 0.61
N GLN A 182 9.90 -9.94 0.99
CA GLN A 182 11.24 -9.50 1.42
C GLN A 182 12.02 -8.89 0.25
N ILE A 183 12.00 -9.53 -0.93
CA ILE A 183 12.64 -9.02 -2.14
C ILE A 183 12.07 -7.65 -2.53
N LEU A 184 10.73 -7.53 -2.58
CA LEU A 184 10.07 -6.27 -2.90
C LEU A 184 10.43 -5.18 -1.88
N ALA A 185 10.46 -5.51 -0.59
CA ALA A 185 10.86 -4.58 0.47
C ALA A 185 12.32 -4.12 0.32
N TYR A 186 13.24 -5.03 0.01
CA TYR A 186 14.64 -4.68 -0.22
C TYR A 186 14.84 -3.83 -1.48
N CYS A 187 14.09 -4.08 -2.55
CA CYS A 187 14.09 -3.21 -3.72
C CYS A 187 13.62 -1.79 -3.38
N ASP A 188 12.51 -1.66 -2.63
CA ASP A 188 12.01 -0.35 -2.21
C ASP A 188 12.98 0.37 -1.26
N ILE A 189 13.58 -0.34 -0.30
CA ILE A 189 14.61 0.21 0.59
C ILE A 189 15.80 0.71 -0.23
N SER A 190 16.27 -0.10 -1.18
CA SER A 190 17.42 0.23 -2.02
C SER A 190 17.17 1.48 -2.86
N ALA A 191 15.99 1.59 -3.49
CA ALA A 191 15.59 2.77 -4.25
C ALA A 191 15.54 4.04 -3.39
N VAL A 192 14.94 3.96 -2.19
CA VAL A 192 14.89 5.11 -1.27
C VAL A 192 16.30 5.52 -0.80
N LEU A 193 17.17 4.57 -0.46
CA LEU A 193 18.56 4.85 -0.11
C LEU A 193 19.31 5.53 -1.26
N ALA A 194 19.15 5.04 -2.49
CA ALA A 194 19.78 5.65 -3.66
C ALA A 194 19.31 7.09 -3.87
N LYS A 195 18.00 7.34 -3.74
CA LYS A 195 17.43 8.70 -3.77
C LYS A 195 18.09 9.63 -2.74
N LEU A 196 18.39 9.10 -1.55
CA LEU A 196 19.06 9.80 -0.44
C LEU A 196 20.59 9.87 -0.59
N ASN A 197 21.17 9.40 -1.70
CA ASN A 197 22.61 9.26 -1.94
C ASN A 197 23.33 8.36 -0.91
N ASP A 198 22.63 7.37 -0.37
CA ASP A 198 23.19 6.40 0.59
C ASP A 198 23.65 5.12 -0.14
N ASN A 199 24.94 4.79 0.00
CA ASN A 199 25.57 3.63 -0.64
C ASN A 199 25.10 2.28 -0.08
N ARG A 200 24.38 2.26 1.06
CA ARG A 200 23.71 1.04 1.55
C ARG A 200 22.68 0.52 0.54
N SER A 201 22.22 1.35 -0.40
CA SER A 201 21.38 0.95 -1.54
C SER A 201 21.89 -0.31 -2.24
N TYR A 202 23.17 -0.37 -2.60
CA TYR A 202 23.78 -1.54 -3.26
C TYR A 202 23.66 -2.83 -2.43
N ASN A 203 23.78 -2.73 -1.11
CA ASN A 203 23.68 -3.90 -0.23
C ASN A 203 22.27 -4.50 -0.24
N PHE A 204 21.23 -3.66 -0.15
CA PHE A 204 19.85 -4.12 -0.20
C PHE A 204 19.44 -4.60 -1.60
N PHE A 205 19.95 -3.95 -2.65
CA PHE A 205 19.77 -4.41 -4.02
C PHE A 205 20.33 -5.83 -4.21
N ARG A 206 21.56 -6.08 -3.74
CA ARG A 206 22.19 -7.39 -3.80
C ARG A 206 21.43 -8.44 -2.99
N LYS A 207 21.01 -8.12 -1.76
CA LYS A 207 20.14 -9.01 -0.96
C LYS A 207 18.88 -9.41 -1.73
N ALA A 208 18.24 -8.47 -2.43
CA ALA A 208 17.06 -8.77 -3.24
C ALA A 208 17.38 -9.76 -4.39
N GLY A 209 18.52 -9.58 -5.08
CA GLY A 209 18.98 -10.47 -6.15
C GLY A 209 19.29 -11.89 -5.66
N GLU A 210 20.03 -12.02 -4.56
CA GLU A 210 20.44 -13.31 -3.97
C GLU A 210 19.24 -14.20 -3.59
N MET A 211 18.09 -13.60 -3.29
CA MET A 211 16.88 -14.32 -2.89
C MET A 211 16.02 -14.81 -4.06
N THR A 212 16.30 -14.36 -5.29
CA THR A 212 15.44 -14.66 -6.46
C THR A 212 15.39 -16.14 -6.82
N ASP A 213 16.46 -16.89 -6.54
CA ASP A 213 16.52 -18.33 -6.81
C ASP A 213 15.64 -19.16 -5.88
N ASN A 214 15.19 -18.58 -4.77
CA ASN A 214 14.25 -19.22 -3.85
C ASN A 214 12.78 -19.13 -4.34
N ILE A 215 12.50 -18.41 -5.43
CA ILE A 215 11.15 -18.33 -6.00
C ILE A 215 10.95 -19.43 -7.03
N ILE A 216 10.02 -20.33 -6.72
CA ILE A 216 9.69 -21.49 -7.57
C ILE A 216 8.67 -21.11 -8.65
N ASP A 217 7.66 -20.31 -8.28
CA ASP A 217 6.62 -19.92 -9.23
C ASP A 217 7.18 -18.95 -10.28
N ASP A 218 7.08 -19.36 -11.54
CA ASP A 218 7.66 -18.63 -12.67
C ASP A 218 6.98 -17.26 -12.91
N PHE A 219 5.70 -17.14 -12.56
CA PHE A 219 4.98 -15.87 -12.66
C PHE A 219 5.50 -14.89 -11.60
N GLU A 220 5.58 -15.32 -10.35
CA GLU A 220 6.17 -14.56 -9.25
C GLU A 220 7.64 -14.22 -9.52
N LYS A 221 8.44 -15.17 -10.02
CA LYS A 221 9.85 -14.96 -10.34
C LYS A 221 10.01 -13.88 -11.41
N SER A 222 9.22 -13.94 -12.48
CA SER A 222 9.22 -12.91 -13.53
C SER A 222 8.82 -11.53 -12.99
N ALA A 223 7.83 -11.48 -12.09
CA ALA A 223 7.38 -10.22 -11.48
C ALA A 223 8.47 -9.58 -10.62
N VAL A 224 9.17 -10.35 -9.78
CA VAL A 224 10.25 -9.79 -8.95
C VAL A 224 11.48 -9.41 -9.76
N LEU A 225 11.81 -10.18 -10.81
CA LEU A 225 12.95 -9.85 -11.67
C LEU A 225 12.72 -8.53 -12.42
N LEU A 226 11.48 -8.24 -12.82
CA LEU A 226 11.12 -6.92 -13.34
C LEU A 226 11.38 -5.83 -12.28
N LYS A 227 10.93 -6.03 -11.04
CA LYS A 227 11.12 -5.04 -9.98
C LYS A 227 12.62 -4.82 -9.67
N ILE A 228 13.40 -5.88 -9.60
CA ILE A 228 14.86 -5.79 -9.40
C ILE A 228 15.50 -5.05 -10.57
N LEU A 229 15.14 -5.38 -11.82
CA LEU A 229 15.63 -4.65 -13.00
C LEU A 229 15.33 -3.15 -12.89
N GLU A 230 14.09 -2.76 -12.58
CA GLU A 230 13.69 -1.35 -12.46
C GLU A 230 14.49 -0.65 -11.36
N THR A 231 14.66 -1.29 -10.20
CA THR A 231 15.47 -0.77 -9.10
C THR A 231 16.95 -0.65 -9.47
N GLY A 232 17.51 -1.62 -10.19
CA GLY A 232 18.89 -1.55 -10.69
C GLY A 232 19.10 -0.41 -11.68
N ILE A 233 18.11 -0.15 -12.55
CA ILE A 233 18.12 1.02 -13.45
C ILE A 233 18.09 2.32 -12.64
N GLU A 234 17.24 2.42 -11.63
CA GLU A 234 17.11 3.61 -10.78
C GLU A 234 18.43 3.93 -10.07
N ILE A 235 19.03 2.94 -9.39
CA ILE A 235 20.30 3.09 -8.67
C ILE A 235 21.44 3.40 -9.64
N GLY A 236 21.54 2.63 -10.73
CA GLY A 236 22.61 2.81 -11.71
C GLY A 236 22.55 4.16 -12.41
N THR A 237 21.34 4.68 -12.66
CA THR A 237 21.17 6.03 -13.20
C THR A 237 21.54 7.08 -12.15
N LYS A 238 21.09 6.90 -10.90
CA LYS A 238 21.33 7.83 -9.80
C LYS A 238 22.81 8.00 -9.46
N PHE A 239 23.60 6.93 -9.57
CA PHE A 239 25.04 6.94 -9.26
C PHE A 239 25.93 6.88 -10.51
N GLU A 240 25.36 6.98 -11.70
CA GLU A 240 26.08 6.84 -12.98
C GLU A 240 26.88 5.52 -13.11
N ASP A 241 26.41 4.45 -12.45
CA ASP A 241 27.03 3.13 -12.45
C ASP A 241 26.63 2.34 -13.70
N LYS A 242 27.47 2.45 -14.74
CA LYS A 242 27.29 1.74 -16.02
C LYS A 242 27.24 0.22 -15.84
N LYS A 243 28.02 -0.33 -14.92
CA LYS A 243 28.08 -1.77 -14.70
C LYS A 243 26.75 -2.26 -14.14
N LEU A 244 26.22 -1.58 -13.11
CA LEU A 244 24.91 -1.93 -12.55
C LEU A 244 23.79 -1.82 -13.59
N LEU A 245 23.87 -0.84 -14.49
CA LEU A 245 22.90 -0.71 -15.58
C LEU A 245 22.99 -1.87 -16.58
N ASP A 246 24.18 -2.37 -16.87
CA ASP A 246 24.38 -3.53 -17.75
C ASP A 246 23.93 -4.83 -17.05
N ASP A 247 24.20 -4.97 -15.75
CA ASP A 247 23.72 -6.08 -14.93
C ASP A 247 22.18 -6.08 -14.87
N ALA A 248 21.54 -4.92 -14.71
CA ALA A 248 20.09 -4.76 -14.78
C ALA A 248 19.51 -5.14 -16.15
N ALA A 249 20.21 -4.82 -17.25
CA ALA A 249 19.81 -5.30 -18.58
C ALA A 249 19.96 -6.83 -18.69
N GLY A 250 20.97 -7.42 -18.04
CA GLY A 250 21.16 -8.86 -17.92
C GLY A 250 19.98 -9.56 -17.23
N ILE A 251 19.44 -8.98 -16.15
CA ILE A 251 18.29 -9.51 -15.39
C ILE A 251 17.07 -9.75 -16.30
N SER A 252 16.87 -8.90 -17.32
CA SER A 252 15.73 -9.06 -18.25
C SER A 252 15.70 -10.41 -18.96
N LYS A 253 16.85 -11.07 -19.13
CA LYS A 253 16.96 -12.40 -19.76
C LYS A 253 16.34 -13.51 -18.91
N GLY A 254 16.26 -13.32 -17.59
CA GLY A 254 15.61 -14.24 -16.67
C GLY A 254 14.10 -14.08 -16.59
N ILE A 255 13.53 -13.03 -17.17
CA ILE A 255 12.08 -12.80 -17.20
C ILE A 255 11.47 -13.64 -18.31
N THR A 256 10.62 -14.59 -17.97
CA THR A 256 10.07 -15.60 -18.90
C THR A 256 8.65 -15.24 -19.36
N ARG A 257 7.84 -14.63 -18.48
CA ARG A 257 6.46 -14.23 -18.77
C ARG A 257 6.39 -13.02 -19.69
N GLU A 258 5.61 -13.14 -20.76
CA GLU A 258 5.55 -12.17 -21.85
C GLU A 258 5.09 -10.76 -21.41
N TYR A 259 4.10 -10.71 -20.50
CA TYR A 259 3.65 -9.46 -19.90
C TYR A 259 4.82 -8.71 -19.23
N TYR A 260 5.61 -9.39 -18.41
CA TYR A 260 6.74 -8.79 -17.71
C TYR A 260 7.93 -8.51 -18.63
N LYS A 261 8.17 -9.32 -19.67
CA LYS A 261 9.17 -9.02 -20.71
C LYS A 261 8.90 -7.70 -21.42
N THR A 262 7.63 -7.46 -21.77
CA THR A 262 7.20 -6.22 -22.42
C THR A 262 7.49 -5.01 -21.53
N LEU A 263 7.17 -5.12 -20.23
CA LEU A 263 7.46 -4.06 -19.25
C LEU A 263 8.97 -3.84 -19.08
N ALA A 264 9.76 -4.91 -18.99
CA ALA A 264 11.22 -4.83 -18.88
C ALA A 264 11.86 -4.13 -20.09
N LYS A 265 11.40 -4.46 -21.31
CA LYS A 265 11.85 -3.78 -22.53
C LYS A 265 11.54 -2.29 -22.48
N ASN A 266 10.34 -1.91 -22.04
CA ASN A 266 9.95 -0.50 -21.91
C ASN A 266 10.80 0.24 -20.87
N ALA A 267 11.11 -0.39 -19.74
CA ALA A 267 11.98 0.18 -18.71
C ALA A 267 13.40 0.46 -19.26
N LEU A 268 13.97 -0.50 -20.00
CA LEU A 268 15.30 -0.35 -20.62
C LEU A 268 15.34 0.69 -21.74
N LEU A 269 14.23 0.89 -22.47
CA LEU A 269 14.14 1.91 -23.52
C LEU A 269 14.11 3.32 -22.95
N LYS A 270 13.43 3.54 -21.82
CA LYS A 270 13.36 4.85 -21.15
C LYS A 270 14.72 5.39 -20.70
N LYS A 271 15.73 4.52 -20.51
CA LYS A 271 17.12 4.91 -20.21
C LYS A 271 17.81 5.63 -21.38
N LYS A 272 17.37 5.38 -22.63
CA LYS A 272 18.08 5.86 -23.83
C LYS A 272 17.70 7.27 -24.28
N ASN A 273 16.69 7.89 -23.66
CA ASN A 273 16.20 9.24 -23.96
C ASN A 273 16.45 10.16 -22.78
#